data_AF-A0A9X3X4B2-F1
#
_entry.id   AF-A0A9X3X4B2-F1
#
_cell.length_a   1.000
_cell.length_b   1.000
_cell.length_c   1.000
_cell.angle_alpha   90.00
_cell.angle_beta   90.00
_cell.angle_gamma   90.00
#
_symmetry.space_group_name_H-M   'P 1'
#
loop_
_entity.id
_entity.type
_entity.pdbx_description
1 polymer ?
#
loop_
_entity_poly.entity_id
_entity_poly.type
_entity_poly.pdbx_seq_one_letter_code
_entity_poly.pdbx_strand_id
1 'polypeptide(L)'
;MPPSDTAHHADGACTPHADQAPSSARSPGHGGPARRRRALPIPEVSAGMLVRRVDVRPADVVFLKGILEASEGLGTIFAERGGELFVAAPPDREKDLVELLDDLVREIDVRVHPEAQAGSDR
;
A
#
# COMPACT_ATOMS: atom_id res chain seq x y z
N MET A 1 42.73 14.64 -51.98
CA MET A 1 41.43 15.08 -51.45
C MET A 1 40.47 15.32 -52.60
N PRO A 2 39.45 14.46 -52.76
CA PRO A 2 38.18 14.83 -53.37
C PRO A 2 37.07 14.87 -52.31
N PRO A 3 36.12 15.83 -52.38
CA PRO A 3 34.86 15.75 -51.65
C PRO A 3 33.80 15.06 -52.53
N SER A 4 32.93 14.27 -51.90
CA SER A 4 31.69 13.82 -52.54
C SER A 4 30.52 14.25 -51.66
N ASP A 5 29.76 15.15 -52.25
CA ASP A 5 28.57 15.80 -51.73
C ASP A 5 27.31 15.02 -52.15
N THR A 6 26.23 15.24 -51.40
CA THR A 6 24.80 15.05 -51.74
C THR A 6 24.19 13.65 -51.96
N ALA A 7 23.42 13.26 -50.94
CA ALA A 7 21.95 13.15 -50.91
C ALA A 7 21.17 11.94 -51.49
N HIS A 8 20.12 11.62 -50.70
CA HIS A 8 18.84 10.97 -51.00
C HIS A 8 18.71 9.44 -50.93
N HIS A 9 17.95 8.98 -49.92
CA HIS A 9 16.82 8.03 -50.00
C HIS A 9 16.27 7.85 -48.57
N ALA A 10 15.00 7.57 -48.28
CA ALA A 10 13.68 7.80 -48.86
C ALA A 10 12.71 7.23 -47.79
N ASP A 11 11.54 7.86 -47.64
CA ASP A 11 10.45 7.44 -46.77
C ASP A 11 10.10 5.95 -46.90
N GLY A 12 10.01 5.26 -45.76
CA GLY A 12 9.42 3.93 -45.63
C GLY A 12 8.25 3.98 -44.65
N ALA A 13 7.09 4.38 -45.16
CA ALA A 13 5.83 4.39 -44.43
C ALA A 13 5.44 2.99 -43.97
N CYS A 14 5.22 2.82 -42.67
CA CYS A 14 4.64 1.60 -42.10
C CYS A 14 3.12 1.81 -41.96
N THR A 15 2.34 1.15 -42.80
CA THR A 15 0.87 1.10 -42.72
C THR A 15 0.43 0.02 -41.74
N PRO A 16 -0.41 0.32 -40.73
CA PRO A 16 -1.11 -0.73 -40.00
C PRO A 16 -2.39 -1.14 -40.74
N HIS A 17 -2.46 -2.44 -41.04
CA HIS A 17 -3.62 -3.12 -41.60
C HIS A 17 -4.79 -3.06 -40.61
N ALA A 18 -5.90 -2.47 -41.02
CA ALA A 18 -7.19 -2.67 -40.38
C ALA A 18 -7.73 -4.04 -40.83
N ASP A 19 -7.95 -4.98 -39.89
CA ASP A 19 -9.13 -5.83 -39.92
C ASP A 19 -9.30 -6.64 -38.63
N GLN A 20 -10.56 -6.90 -38.27
CA GLN A 20 -11.07 -7.75 -37.16
C GLN A 20 -11.41 -7.05 -35.83
N ALA A 21 -12.65 -6.58 -35.75
CA ALA A 21 -13.36 -6.37 -34.49
C ALA A 21 -13.98 -7.71 -34.01
N PRO A 22 -13.75 -8.17 -32.78
CA PRO A 22 -14.56 -9.24 -32.22
C PRO A 22 -15.91 -8.68 -31.75
N SER A 23 -16.97 -9.16 -32.40
CA SER A 23 -18.36 -8.99 -31.95
C SER A 23 -18.52 -9.67 -30.58
N SER A 24 -18.46 -8.87 -29.52
CA SER A 24 -18.79 -9.33 -28.16
C SER A 24 -20.27 -9.06 -27.90
N ALA A 25 -21.10 -10.05 -28.22
CA ALA A 25 -22.44 -10.13 -27.67
C ALA A 25 -22.32 -10.16 -26.14
N ARG A 26 -22.57 -9.02 -25.48
CA ARG A 26 -22.57 -8.90 -24.02
C ARG A 26 -23.78 -9.66 -23.48
N SER A 27 -23.52 -10.76 -22.79
CA SER A 27 -24.53 -11.42 -21.95
C SER A 27 -25.12 -10.41 -20.94
N PRO A 28 -26.44 -10.45 -20.65
CA PRO A 28 -27.02 -9.58 -19.63
C PRO A 28 -26.43 -9.94 -18.27
N GLY A 29 -25.59 -9.05 -17.74
CA GLY A 29 -25.01 -9.19 -16.41
C GLY A 29 -26.11 -9.34 -15.38
N HIS A 30 -26.05 -10.43 -14.60
CA HIS A 30 -26.86 -10.61 -13.41
C HIS A 30 -26.50 -9.53 -12.39
N GLY A 31 -27.24 -8.43 -12.40
CA GLY A 31 -27.19 -7.37 -11.39
C GLY A 31 -27.84 -7.85 -10.09
N GLY A 32 -27.16 -8.72 -9.35
CA GLY A 32 -27.46 -8.92 -7.94
C GLY A 32 -27.15 -7.64 -7.16
N PRO A 33 -27.84 -7.35 -6.04
CA PRO A 33 -27.58 -6.15 -5.26
C PRO A 33 -26.12 -6.16 -4.80
N ALA A 34 -25.35 -5.19 -5.29
CA ALA A 34 -23.96 -5.00 -4.93
C ALA A 34 -23.88 -4.67 -3.43
N ARG A 35 -23.71 -5.70 -2.60
CA ARG A 35 -23.49 -5.56 -1.16
C ARG A 35 -22.12 -4.93 -0.99
N ARG A 36 -22.06 -3.60 -0.89
CA ARG A 36 -20.84 -2.89 -0.47
C ARG A 36 -20.52 -3.37 0.95
N ARG A 37 -19.68 -4.39 1.10
CA ARG A 37 -19.07 -4.72 2.40
C ARG A 37 -18.22 -3.52 2.79
N ARG A 38 -18.66 -2.76 3.79
CA ARG A 38 -17.81 -1.75 4.43
C ARG A 38 -16.68 -2.48 5.15
N ALA A 39 -15.47 -1.92 5.11
CA ALA A 39 -14.38 -2.40 5.95
C ALA A 39 -14.78 -2.27 7.43
N LEU A 40 -14.35 -3.23 8.24
CA LEU A 40 -14.53 -3.18 9.69
C LEU A 40 -13.65 -2.06 10.28
N PRO A 41 -14.12 -1.35 11.32
CA PRO A 41 -13.30 -0.37 12.04
C PRO A 41 -12.02 -0.97 12.62
N ILE A 42 -10.96 -0.17 12.73
CA ILE A 42 -9.66 -0.58 13.30
C ILE A 42 -9.81 -1.20 14.71
N PRO A 43 -10.61 -0.62 15.64
CA PRO A 43 -10.81 -1.23 16.95
C PRO A 43 -11.40 -2.64 16.89
N GLU A 44 -12.30 -2.92 15.93
CA GLU A 44 -12.93 -4.23 15.80
C GLU A 44 -11.95 -5.27 15.24
N VAL A 45 -11.16 -4.90 14.21
CA VAL A 45 -10.18 -5.83 13.61
C VAL A 45 -8.95 -6.07 14.47
N SER A 46 -8.64 -5.16 15.39
CA SER A 46 -7.49 -5.26 16.31
C SER A 46 -7.87 -5.73 17.71
N ALA A 47 -9.11 -6.17 17.91
CA ALA A 47 -9.56 -6.65 19.21
C ALA A 47 -8.68 -7.81 19.71
N GLY A 48 -8.15 -7.67 20.93
CA GLY A 48 -7.25 -8.64 21.55
C GLY A 48 -5.78 -8.54 21.10
N MET A 49 -5.42 -7.54 20.29
CA MET A 49 -4.05 -7.25 19.89
C MET A 49 -3.47 -6.10 20.70
N LEU A 50 -2.13 -6.06 20.80
CA LEU A 50 -1.42 -4.85 21.19
C LEU A 50 -1.49 -3.85 20.05
N VAL A 51 -1.92 -2.62 20.32
CA VAL A 51 -2.00 -1.57 19.30
C VAL A 51 -1.14 -0.38 19.72
N ARG A 52 -0.26 0.06 18.81
CA ARG A 52 0.55 1.27 18.95
C ARG A 52 0.17 2.24 17.85
N ARG A 53 -0.22 3.46 18.23
CA ARG A 53 -0.36 4.54 17.26
C ARG A 53 1.00 5.16 16.99
N VAL A 54 1.29 5.36 15.71
CA VAL A 54 2.59 5.78 15.20
C VAL A 54 2.36 6.89 14.19
N ASP A 55 3.01 8.04 14.39
CA ASP A 55 3.05 9.10 13.39
C ASP A 55 4.40 9.09 12.66
N VAL A 56 4.32 9.10 11.33
CA VAL A 56 5.47 9.15 10.42
C VAL A 56 5.27 10.27 9.39
N ARG A 57 6.34 10.66 8.69
CA ARG A 57 6.18 11.52 7.52
C ARG A 57 5.48 10.73 6.42
N PRO A 58 4.63 11.36 5.59
CA PRO A 58 3.93 10.62 4.54
C PRO A 58 4.80 9.85 3.56
N ALA A 59 6.03 10.32 3.31
CA ALA A 59 7.00 9.63 2.48
C ALA A 59 7.49 8.30 3.08
N ASP A 60 7.39 8.12 4.41
CA ASP A 60 7.94 6.97 5.12
C ASP A 60 6.91 5.85 5.35
N VAL A 61 5.63 6.08 5.04
CA VAL A 61 4.56 5.08 5.28
C VAL A 61 4.85 3.75 4.59
N VAL A 62 5.28 3.80 3.33
CA VAL A 62 5.58 2.59 2.55
C VAL A 62 6.85 1.91 3.07
N PHE A 63 7.83 2.69 3.55
CA PHE A 63 9.04 2.16 4.15
C PHE A 63 8.73 1.37 5.43
N LEU A 64 7.98 1.95 6.36
CA LEU A 64 7.54 1.28 7.58
C LEU A 64 6.77 -0.01 7.28
N LYS A 65 5.83 0.07 6.33
CA LYS A 65 5.04 -1.09 5.91
C LYS A 65 5.93 -2.21 5.38
N GLY A 66 6.92 -1.87 4.56
CA GLY A 66 7.88 -2.85 4.02
C GLY A 66 8.69 -3.54 5.11
N ILE A 67 9.15 -2.81 6.13
CA ILE A 67 9.86 -3.42 7.28
C ILE A 67 8.95 -4.39 8.02
N LEU A 68 7.70 -4.01 8.31
CA LEU A 68 6.79 -4.88 9.04
C LEU A 68 6.42 -6.12 8.23
N GLU A 69 6.19 -5.99 6.92
CA GLU A 69 5.90 -7.12 6.02
C GLU A 69 7.09 -8.07 5.86
N ALA A 70 8.32 -7.55 5.92
CA ALA A 70 9.54 -8.35 5.98
C ALA A 70 9.75 -9.01 7.36
N SER A 71 9.11 -8.50 8.41
CA SER A 71 9.17 -9.04 9.78
C SER A 71 8.09 -10.09 9.97
N GLU A 72 8.28 -11.27 9.38
CA GLU A 72 7.27 -12.33 9.35
C GLU A 72 6.66 -12.61 10.73
N GLY A 73 5.34 -12.45 10.83
CA GLY A 73 4.58 -12.76 12.06
C GLY A 73 4.66 -11.70 13.17
N LEU A 74 5.32 -10.55 12.95
CA LEU A 74 5.44 -9.52 13.98
C LEU A 74 4.13 -8.75 14.20
N GLY A 75 3.44 -8.38 13.12
CA GLY A 75 2.20 -7.62 13.24
C GLY A 75 1.60 -7.19 11.91
N THR A 76 0.63 -6.28 11.98
CA THR A 76 -0.03 -5.65 10.83
C THR A 76 -0.11 -4.14 11.01
N ILE A 77 -0.17 -3.40 9.89
CA ILE A 77 -0.32 -1.95 9.88
C ILE A 77 -1.67 -1.56 9.27
N PHE A 78 -2.36 -0.64 9.95
CA PHE A 78 -3.50 0.08 9.43
C PHE A 78 -3.13 1.55 9.25
N ALA A 79 -3.58 2.16 8.16
CA ALA A 79 -3.38 3.60 7.90
C ALA A 79 -4.73 4.31 7.88
N GLU A 80 -4.88 5.36 8.68
CA GLU A 80 -6.07 6.22 8.60
C GLU A 80 -5.85 7.42 7.68
N ARG A 81 -4.72 8.11 7.85
CA ARG A 81 -4.34 9.32 7.11
C ARG A 81 -2.85 9.26 6.79
N GLY A 82 -2.41 10.10 5.86
CA GLY A 82 -1.13 10.00 5.16
C GLY A 82 0.15 9.85 5.99
N GLY A 83 0.13 9.92 7.32
CA GLY A 83 1.24 9.53 8.19
C GLY A 83 0.81 9.00 9.55
N GLU A 84 -0.51 8.79 9.77
CA GLU A 84 -1.04 8.27 11.04
C GLU A 84 -1.35 6.79 10.85
N LEU A 85 -0.60 5.96 11.58
CA LEU A 85 -0.58 4.51 11.45
C LEU A 85 -0.90 3.84 12.79
N PHE A 86 -1.53 2.68 12.70
CA PHE A 86 -1.73 1.78 13.83
C PHE A 86 -1.00 0.48 13.54
N VAL A 87 -0.01 0.16 14.38
CA VAL A 87 0.69 -1.12 14.33
C VAL A 87 0.05 -2.03 15.36
N ALA A 88 -0.53 -3.14 14.90
CA ALA A 88 -1.14 -4.13 15.75
C ALA A 88 -0.32 -5.42 15.76
N ALA A 89 -0.04 -5.97 16.94
CA ALA A 89 0.72 -7.21 17.11
C ALA A 89 0.04 -8.17 18.10
N PRO A 90 0.25 -9.49 17.95
CA PRO A 90 -0.09 -10.45 18.99
C PRO A 90 0.56 -10.08 20.35
N PRO A 91 -0.10 -10.32 21.50
CA PRO A 91 0.44 -9.96 22.81
C PRO A 91 1.82 -10.55 23.13
N ASP A 92 2.11 -11.77 22.65
CA ASP A 92 3.39 -12.45 22.82
C ASP A 92 4.54 -11.82 22.00
N ARG A 93 4.24 -10.86 21.12
CA ARG A 93 5.19 -10.12 20.30
C ARG A 93 5.50 -8.71 20.80
N GLU A 94 5.06 -8.35 22.00
CA GLU A 94 5.25 -6.99 22.55
C GLU A 94 6.71 -6.53 22.50
N LYS A 95 7.62 -7.37 22.97
CA LYS A 95 9.04 -7.01 23.07
C LYS A 95 9.64 -6.72 21.70
N ASP A 96 9.39 -7.62 20.74
CA ASP A 96 9.88 -7.50 19.37
C ASP A 96 9.31 -6.23 18.70
N LEU A 97 8.03 -5.93 18.94
CA LEU A 97 7.39 -4.71 18.43
C LEU A 97 8.01 -3.45 19.06
N VAL A 98 8.26 -3.44 20.37
CA VAL A 98 8.88 -2.31 21.07
C VAL A 98 10.29 -2.07 20.55
N GLU A 99 11.09 -3.12 20.36
CA GLU A 99 12.44 -3.03 19.81
C GLU A 99 12.43 -2.41 18.40
N LEU A 100 11.55 -2.91 17.52
CA LEU A 100 11.39 -2.36 16.18
C LEU A 100 11.00 -0.87 16.21
N LEU A 101 10.01 -0.51 17.03
CA LEU A 101 9.55 0.88 17.14
C LEU A 101 10.64 1.82 17.67
N ASP A 102 11.44 1.34 18.62
CA ASP A 102 12.59 2.07 19.15
C ASP A 102 13.65 2.34 18.09
N ASP A 103 13.93 1.37 17.21
CA ASP A 103 14.87 1.55 16.10
C ASP A 103 14.33 2.56 15.08
N LEU A 104 13.03 2.48 14.77
CA LEU A 104 12.38 3.44 13.86
C LEU A 104 12.37 4.87 14.39
N VAL A 105 12.21 5.06 15.71
CA VAL A 105 12.36 6.37 16.36
C VAL A 105 13.77 6.92 16.09
N ARG A 106 14.81 6.10 16.17
CA ARG A 106 16.22 6.51 15.96
C ARG A 106 16.56 6.74 14.49
N GLU A 107 16.02 5.94 13.59
CA GLU A 107 16.41 5.94 12.18
C GLU A 107 15.67 6.99 11.34
N ILE A 108 14.37 7.17 11.58
CA ILE A 108 13.52 8.02 10.73
C ILE A 108 12.67 9.03 11.51
N ASP A 109 12.96 9.24 12.80
CA ASP A 109 12.25 10.20 13.69
C ASP A 109 10.73 9.89 13.80
N VAL A 110 10.39 8.61 13.90
CA VAL A 110 9.02 8.17 14.17
C VAL A 110 8.55 8.66 15.54
N ARG A 111 7.29 9.10 15.64
CA ARG A 111 6.65 9.38 16.93
C ARG A 111 5.73 8.25 17.33
N VAL A 112 6.05 7.60 18.45
CA VAL A 112 5.23 6.54 19.04
C VAL A 112 4.37 7.16 20.15
N HIS A 113 3.06 6.94 20.07
CA HIS A 113 2.14 7.37 21.12
C HIS A 113 2.01 6.30 22.21
N PRO A 114 1.77 6.70 23.47
CA PRO A 114 1.36 5.75 24.51
C PRO A 114 0.10 5.00 24.08
N GLU A 115 -0.09 3.78 24.61
CA GLU A 115 -1.08 2.80 24.10
C GLU A 115 -2.39 3.45 23.67
N ALA A 116 -2.77 3.24 22.41
CA ALA A 116 -4.09 3.60 21.95
C ALA A 116 -5.08 2.69 22.68
N GLN A 117 -5.86 3.23 23.61
CA GLN A 117 -7.02 2.53 24.13
C GLN A 117 -7.91 2.20 22.94
N ALA A 118 -7.93 0.92 22.54
CA ALA A 118 -8.91 0.40 21.60
C ALA A 118 -10.27 0.80 22.17
N GLY A 119 -10.97 1.68 21.45
CA GLY A 119 -12.08 2.48 21.97
C GLY A 119 -13.01 1.68 22.88
N SER A 120 -13.03 2.04 24.16
CA SER A 120 -14.16 1.79 25.03
C SER A 120 -15.21 2.87 24.75
N ASP A 121 -16.47 2.44 24.71
CA ASP A 121 -17.71 3.19 24.50
C ASP A 121 -18.03 3.70 23.09
N ARG A 122 -18.93 2.97 22.42
CA ARG A 122 -20.28 3.47 22.07
C ARG A 122 -21.26 2.33 21.82
#